data_AF-A0AAW2ND06-F1
#
_entry.id   AF-A0AAW2ND06-F1
#
_cell.length_a   1.000
_cell.length_b   1.000
_cell.length_c   1.000
_cell.angle_alpha   90.00
_cell.angle_beta   90.00
_cell.angle_gamma   90.00
#
_symmetry.space_group_name_H-M   'P 1'
#
loop_
_entity.id
_entity.type
_entity.pdbx_description
1 polymer ?
#
loop_
_entity_poly.entity_id
_entity_poly.type
_entity_poly.pdbx_seq_one_letter_code
_entity_poly.pdbx_strand_id
1 'polypeptide(L)'
;MAEPIEPENGQTAQYRCELDAYNKWLEQDMSTRFTMLSCMHDNLIREYEKYPTAKKLWEVLKVAYGSTSATRLRALTLRFNQYVLDPKHLMIQHLDVMKDMIRELPNTGCELSDEQQVLAVLRSLPEQTWGHVKLVLTHNEQIKTFDSVASHLKLEADRRESERVQQAVFVAHAGQRKPHKGKRWNKPTGAGPSNSQRQK
;
A
#
# COMPACT_ATOMS: atom_id res chain seq x y z
N MET A 1 -21.12 21.47 18.95
CA MET A 1 -21.80 21.69 20.25
C MET A 1 -21.99 23.18 20.45
N ALA A 2 -23.16 23.60 20.94
CA ALA A 2 -23.43 25.00 21.31
C ALA A 2 -22.75 25.32 22.64
N GLU A 3 -22.23 26.54 22.81
CA GLU A 3 -21.68 27.01 24.09
C GLU A 3 -22.85 27.21 25.07
N PRO A 4 -22.83 26.63 26.29
CA PRO A 4 -23.90 26.82 27.26
C PRO A 4 -24.00 28.29 27.68
N ILE A 5 -25.22 28.76 27.92
CA ILE A 5 -25.49 30.11 28.44
C ILE A 5 -25.39 30.04 29.97
N GLU A 6 -24.75 31.04 30.58
CA GLU A 6 -24.69 31.16 32.04
C GLU A 6 -26.13 31.29 32.62
N PRO A 7 -26.50 30.47 33.61
CA PRO A 7 -27.87 30.50 34.16
C PRO A 7 -28.15 31.80 34.92
N GLU A 8 -29.32 32.41 34.68
CA GLU A 8 -29.73 33.63 35.40
C GLU A 8 -30.11 33.33 36.87
N ASN A 9 -29.74 34.25 37.77
CA ASN A 9 -29.90 34.12 39.22
C ASN A 9 -31.30 33.65 39.65
N GLY A 10 -31.41 32.40 40.15
CA GLY A 10 -32.63 31.82 40.70
C GLY A 10 -32.40 31.04 42.00
N GLN A 11 -33.37 30.97 42.91
CA GLN A 11 -33.24 30.22 44.19
C GLN A 11 -33.67 28.73 44.07
N THR A 12 -34.05 28.29 42.88
CA THR A 12 -34.65 26.97 42.62
C THR A 12 -33.60 25.85 42.61
N ALA A 13 -34.00 24.62 42.96
CA ALA A 13 -33.14 23.44 42.81
C ALA A 13 -32.64 23.24 41.37
N GLN A 14 -33.45 23.63 40.40
CA GLN A 14 -33.11 23.63 38.98
C GLN A 14 -31.93 24.57 38.65
N TYR A 15 -31.91 25.79 39.21
CA TYR A 15 -30.79 26.72 39.06
C TYR A 15 -29.47 26.14 39.58
N ARG A 16 -29.51 25.45 40.73
CA ARG A 16 -28.31 24.79 41.29
C ARG A 16 -27.77 23.71 40.35
N CYS A 17 -28.65 22.87 39.79
CA CYS A 17 -28.24 21.85 38.83
C CYS A 17 -27.70 22.44 37.52
N GLU A 18 -28.32 23.52 37.01
CA GLU A 18 -27.86 24.22 35.80
C GLU A 18 -26.50 24.90 36.02
N LEU A 19 -26.29 25.50 37.20
CA LEU A 19 -25.01 26.11 37.59
C LEU A 19 -23.89 25.08 37.73
N ASP A 20 -24.16 23.94 38.37
CA ASP A 20 -23.18 22.84 38.48
C ASP A 20 -22.79 22.29 37.10
N ALA A 21 -23.76 22.15 36.19
CA ALA A 21 -23.51 21.73 34.82
C ALA A 21 -22.65 22.76 34.06
N TYR A 22 -22.92 24.05 34.22
CA TYR A 22 -22.15 25.14 33.62
C TYR A 22 -20.70 25.15 34.13
N ASN A 23 -20.49 25.07 35.45
CA ASN A 23 -19.16 25.04 36.06
C ASN A 23 -18.34 23.84 35.58
N LYS A 24 -18.97 22.66 35.53
CA LYS A 24 -18.32 21.45 35.02
C LYS A 24 -17.93 21.59 33.54
N TRP A 25 -18.79 22.21 32.73
CA TRP A 25 -18.45 22.50 31.34
C TRP A 25 -17.26 23.46 31.24
N LEU A 26 -17.22 24.51 32.07
CA LEU A 26 -16.15 25.50 32.07
C LEU A 26 -14.80 24.89 32.48
N GLU A 27 -14.79 24.01 33.50
CA GLU A 27 -13.60 23.23 33.87
C GLU A 27 -13.10 22.35 32.71
N GLN A 28 -14.02 21.68 32.02
CA GLN A 28 -13.69 20.82 30.88
C GLN A 28 -13.18 21.61 29.68
N ASP A 29 -13.80 22.75 29.35
CA ASP A 29 -13.38 23.63 28.26
C ASP A 29 -11.98 24.19 28.54
N MET A 30 -11.74 24.68 29.76
CA MET A 30 -10.44 25.20 30.18
C MET A 30 -9.35 24.12 30.14
N SER A 31 -9.61 22.93 30.67
CA SER A 31 -8.67 21.79 30.65
C SER A 31 -8.35 21.34 29.22
N THR A 32 -9.36 21.25 28.37
CA THR A 32 -9.19 20.89 26.95
C THR A 32 -8.36 21.93 26.22
N ARG A 33 -8.70 23.23 26.38
CA ARG A 33 -7.96 24.34 25.78
C ARG A 33 -6.50 24.34 26.23
N PHE A 34 -6.24 24.14 27.52
CA PHE A 34 -4.89 24.09 28.08
C PHE A 34 -4.09 22.91 27.52
N THR A 35 -4.71 21.73 27.42
CA THR A 35 -4.08 20.54 26.84
C THR A 35 -3.70 20.79 25.38
N MET A 36 -4.60 21.36 24.58
CA MET A 36 -4.33 21.70 23.19
C MET A 36 -3.14 22.66 23.05
N LEU A 37 -3.10 23.74 23.82
CA LEU A 37 -1.99 24.70 23.79
C LEU A 37 -0.67 24.06 24.25
N SER A 38 -0.71 23.22 25.28
CA SER A 38 0.47 22.55 25.83
C SER A 38 1.12 21.55 24.87
N CYS A 39 0.41 21.08 23.86
CA CYS A 39 0.95 20.23 22.79
C CYS A 39 1.66 21.02 21.68
N MET A 40 1.73 22.35 21.77
CA MET A 40 2.34 23.22 20.76
C MET A 40 3.70 23.77 21.22
N HIS A 41 4.50 24.22 20.26
CA HIS A 41 5.72 24.99 20.56
C HIS A 41 5.36 26.41 21.05
N ASP A 42 6.20 27.00 21.91
CA ASP A 42 5.98 28.32 22.55
C ASP A 42 5.58 29.45 21.60
N ASN A 43 6.12 29.45 20.38
CA ASN A 43 5.77 30.44 19.36
C ASN A 43 4.30 30.33 18.91
N LEU A 44 3.80 29.10 18.76
CA LEU A 44 2.41 28.83 18.39
C LEU A 44 1.47 29.07 19.58
N ILE A 45 1.88 28.74 20.80
CA ILE A 45 1.10 29.07 22.01
C ILE A 45 0.79 30.56 22.04
N ARG A 46 1.81 31.42 21.87
CA ARG A 46 1.63 32.89 21.84
C ARG A 46 0.68 33.36 20.73
N GLU A 47 0.62 32.67 19.60
CA GLU A 47 -0.25 33.03 18.48
C GLU A 47 -1.71 32.63 18.72
N TYR A 48 -1.93 31.47 19.36
CA TYR A 48 -3.24 30.84 19.50
C TYR A 48 -3.88 31.00 20.90
N GLU A 49 -3.16 31.50 21.90
CA GLU A 49 -3.71 31.71 23.25
C GLU A 49 -4.90 32.68 23.28
N LYS A 50 -4.99 33.62 22.34
CA LYS A 50 -6.07 34.61 22.21
C LYS A 50 -7.48 34.03 22.04
N TYR A 51 -7.61 32.73 21.72
CA TYR A 51 -8.91 32.09 21.55
C TYR A 51 -9.44 31.59 22.91
N PRO A 52 -10.59 32.10 23.39
CA PRO A 52 -10.98 31.95 24.80
C PRO A 52 -11.59 30.59 25.14
N THR A 53 -12.18 29.89 24.15
CA THR A 53 -12.80 28.57 24.36
C THR A 53 -12.05 27.50 23.59
N ALA A 54 -12.05 26.26 24.09
CA ALA A 54 -11.42 25.13 23.40
C ALA A 54 -12.01 24.94 21.99
N LYS A 55 -13.32 25.18 21.86
CA LYS A 55 -14.01 25.16 20.56
C LYS A 55 -13.45 26.17 19.57
N LYS A 56 -13.33 27.46 19.96
CA LYS A 56 -12.80 28.50 19.08
C LYS A 56 -11.35 28.23 18.70
N LEU A 57 -10.54 27.78 19.66
CA LEU A 57 -9.16 27.38 19.39
C LEU A 57 -9.11 26.24 18.35
N TRP A 58 -9.92 25.19 18.54
CA TRP A 58 -10.00 24.06 17.61
C TRP A 58 -10.42 24.47 16.20
N GLU A 59 -11.45 25.32 16.07
CA GLU A 59 -11.93 25.78 14.77
C GLU A 59 -10.85 26.52 13.98
N VAL A 60 -10.08 27.40 14.64
CA VAL A 60 -8.99 28.13 13.98
C VAL A 60 -7.83 27.20 13.62
N LEU A 61 -7.43 26.30 14.51
CA LEU A 61 -6.40 25.30 14.20
C LEU A 61 -6.81 24.42 13.02
N LYS A 62 -8.09 24.04 12.94
CA LYS A 62 -8.63 23.28 11.82
C LYS A 62 -8.55 24.06 10.50
N VAL A 63 -8.74 25.37 10.51
CA VAL A 63 -8.55 26.19 9.30
C VAL A 63 -7.07 26.30 8.94
N ALA A 64 -6.21 26.58 9.92
CA ALA A 64 -4.77 26.80 9.70
C ALA A 64 -4.02 25.52 9.28
N TYR A 65 -4.37 24.37 9.86
CA TYR A 65 -3.63 23.11 9.73
C TYR A 65 -4.48 21.92 9.29
N GLY A 66 -5.81 22.03 9.34
CA GLY A 66 -6.71 20.95 8.93
C GLY A 66 -6.90 20.85 7.42
N SER A 67 -6.36 21.79 6.63
CA SER A 67 -6.32 21.68 5.17
C SER A 67 -4.96 21.20 4.69
N THR A 68 -4.96 20.19 3.82
CA THR A 68 -3.74 19.84 3.07
C THR A 68 -3.46 20.94 2.06
N SER A 69 -2.24 21.49 2.06
CA SER A 69 -1.86 22.51 1.08
C SER A 69 -2.07 22.02 -0.35
N ALA A 70 -2.49 22.91 -1.26
CA ALA A 70 -2.70 22.56 -2.67
C ALA A 70 -1.44 21.93 -3.31
N THR A 71 -0.25 22.35 -2.87
CA THR A 71 1.03 21.78 -3.29
C THR A 71 1.20 20.33 -2.85
N ARG A 72 0.90 20.01 -1.59
CA ARG A 72 0.98 18.63 -1.08
C ARG A 72 -0.06 17.73 -1.75
N LEU A 73 -1.28 18.24 -1.96
CA LEU A 73 -2.32 17.54 -2.73
C LEU A 73 -1.83 17.21 -4.14
N ARG A 74 -1.36 18.22 -4.89
CA ARG A 74 -0.82 18.01 -6.25
C ARG A 74 0.33 17.00 -6.27
N ALA A 75 1.26 17.08 -5.32
CA ALA A 75 2.38 16.15 -5.23
C ALA A 75 1.91 14.71 -4.97
N LEU A 76 0.97 14.52 -4.04
CA LEU A 76 0.41 13.20 -3.73
C LEU A 76 -0.36 12.61 -4.92
N THR A 77 -1.22 13.41 -5.57
CA THR A 77 -1.95 13.01 -6.77
C THR A 77 -1.01 12.65 -7.91
N LEU A 78 0.04 13.43 -8.13
CA LEU A 78 1.04 13.16 -9.17
C LEU A 78 1.76 11.84 -8.90
N ARG A 79 2.24 11.65 -7.67
CA ARG A 79 2.89 10.41 -7.24
C ARG A 79 1.95 9.22 -7.42
N PHE A 80 0.71 9.31 -6.96
CA PHE A 80 -0.29 8.24 -7.09
C PHE A 80 -0.55 7.89 -8.57
N ASN A 81 -0.69 8.90 -9.44
CA ASN A 81 -0.96 8.74 -10.87
C ASN A 81 0.25 8.27 -11.70
N GLN A 82 1.46 8.38 -11.16
CA GLN A 82 2.69 7.95 -11.82
C GLN A 82 3.31 6.71 -11.18
N TYR A 83 2.76 6.24 -10.06
CA TYR A 83 3.28 5.08 -9.36
C TYR A 83 3.06 3.81 -10.19
N VAL A 84 4.16 3.09 -10.42
CA VAL A 84 4.21 1.86 -11.20
C VAL A 84 5.03 0.83 -10.41
N LEU A 85 4.64 -0.44 -10.46
CA LEU A 85 5.36 -1.54 -9.83
C LEU A 85 6.79 -1.61 -10.37
N ASP A 86 7.74 -1.38 -9.48
CA ASP A 86 9.17 -1.54 -9.77
C ASP A 86 9.50 -3.04 -9.87
N PRO A 87 10.23 -3.48 -10.91
CA PRO A 87 10.71 -4.87 -11.02
C PRO A 87 11.48 -5.41 -9.81
N LYS A 88 12.05 -4.53 -8.97
CA LYS A 88 12.80 -4.89 -7.75
C LYS A 88 11.91 -5.10 -6.53
N HIS A 89 10.70 -4.58 -6.53
CA HIS A 89 9.79 -4.67 -5.39
C HIS A 89 8.88 -5.89 -5.50
N LEU A 90 8.52 -6.45 -4.35
CA LEU A 90 7.52 -7.50 -4.26
C LEU A 90 6.12 -6.90 -4.49
N MET A 91 5.21 -7.69 -5.07
CA MET A 91 3.82 -7.26 -5.28
C MET A 91 3.14 -6.81 -3.97
N ILE A 92 3.43 -7.49 -2.84
CA ILE A 92 2.88 -7.11 -1.54
C ILE A 92 3.33 -5.70 -1.12
N GLN A 93 4.61 -5.37 -1.28
CA GLN A 93 5.17 -4.06 -0.92
C GLN A 93 4.57 -2.95 -1.80
N HIS A 94 4.40 -3.22 -3.10
CA HIS A 94 3.74 -2.29 -4.02
C HIS A 94 2.30 -1.98 -3.62
N LEU A 95 1.54 -3.02 -3.26
CA LEU A 95 0.15 -2.87 -2.83
C LEU A 95 0.05 -2.15 -1.49
N ASP A 96 0.98 -2.35 -0.56
CA ASP A 96 1.01 -1.62 0.71
C ASP A 96 1.21 -0.11 0.48
N VAL A 97 2.16 0.27 -0.39
CA VAL A 97 2.39 1.69 -0.76
C VAL A 97 1.16 2.29 -1.45
N MET A 98 0.49 1.55 -2.32
CA MET A 98 -0.76 1.99 -2.95
C MET A 98 -1.88 2.19 -1.91
N LYS A 99 -2.03 1.26 -0.96
CA LYS A 99 -3.03 1.32 0.11
C LYS A 99 -2.81 2.53 1.00
N ASP A 100 -1.56 2.85 1.31
CA ASP A 100 -1.20 4.02 2.10
C ASP A 100 -1.54 5.32 1.35
N MET A 101 -1.21 5.42 0.06
CA MET A 101 -1.61 6.58 -0.76
C MET A 101 -3.13 6.74 -0.84
N ILE A 102 -3.88 5.65 -1.00
CA ILE A 102 -5.36 5.67 -1.01
C ILE A 102 -5.91 6.18 0.32
N ARG A 103 -5.30 5.82 1.46
CA ARG A 103 -5.70 6.31 2.80
C ARG A 103 -5.33 7.77 3.05
N GLU A 104 -4.27 8.26 2.41
CA GLU A 104 -3.84 9.66 2.53
C GLU A 104 -4.67 10.63 1.68
N LEU A 105 -5.21 10.19 0.54
CA LEU A 105 -5.98 11.03 -0.38
C LEU A 105 -7.28 11.62 0.22
N PRO A 106 -8.09 10.91 1.04
CA PRO A 106 -9.26 11.48 1.70
C PRO A 106 -8.94 12.70 2.58
N ASN A 107 -7.75 12.74 3.20
CA ASN A 107 -7.29 13.88 4.01
C ASN A 107 -7.03 15.15 3.17
N THR A 108 -7.19 15.06 1.86
CA THR A 108 -7.03 16.15 0.89
C THR A 108 -8.35 16.56 0.23
N GLY A 109 -9.47 15.94 0.61
CA GLY A 109 -10.80 16.19 0.04
C GLY A 109 -11.10 15.41 -1.25
N CYS A 110 -10.27 14.40 -1.59
CA CYS A 110 -10.50 13.48 -2.70
C CYS A 110 -10.83 12.08 -2.18
N GLU A 111 -12.11 11.72 -2.20
CA GLU A 111 -12.55 10.35 -1.96
C GLU A 111 -12.48 9.56 -3.27
N LEU A 112 -11.84 8.38 -3.22
CA LEU A 112 -11.80 7.46 -4.34
C LEU A 112 -12.87 6.38 -4.15
N SER A 113 -13.77 6.26 -5.12
CA SER A 113 -14.66 5.10 -5.21
C SER A 113 -13.86 3.80 -5.37
N ASP A 114 -14.45 2.68 -4.99
CA ASP A 114 -13.78 1.39 -5.10
C ASP A 114 -13.32 1.09 -6.54
N GLU A 115 -14.14 1.46 -7.53
CA GLU A 115 -13.79 1.34 -8.95
C GLU A 115 -12.55 2.16 -9.32
N GLN A 116 -12.45 3.40 -8.84
CA GLN A 116 -11.27 4.24 -9.06
C GLN A 116 -10.02 3.65 -8.40
N GLN A 117 -10.17 3.00 -7.23
CA GLN A 117 -9.06 2.32 -6.57
C GLN A 117 -8.61 1.09 -7.38
N VAL A 118 -9.54 0.27 -7.88
CA VAL A 118 -9.23 -0.88 -8.75
C VAL A 118 -8.52 -0.43 -10.01
N LEU A 119 -9.04 0.58 -10.71
CA LEU A 119 -8.42 1.14 -11.91
C LEU A 119 -7.02 1.70 -11.64
N ALA A 120 -6.82 2.35 -10.48
CA ALA A 120 -5.50 2.83 -10.10
C ALA A 120 -4.49 1.69 -9.88
N VAL A 121 -4.91 0.58 -9.26
CA VAL A 121 -4.08 -0.61 -9.12
C VAL A 121 -3.74 -1.19 -10.50
N LEU A 122 -4.72 -1.37 -11.39
CA LEU A 122 -4.48 -1.89 -12.74
C LEU A 122 -3.53 -0.99 -13.53
N ARG A 123 -3.72 0.34 -13.45
CA ARG A 123 -2.82 1.33 -14.08
C ARG A 123 -1.39 1.23 -13.57
N SER A 124 -1.19 0.93 -12.28
CA SER A 124 0.13 0.84 -11.66
C SER A 124 0.94 -0.40 -12.09
N LEU A 125 0.35 -1.33 -12.85
CA LEU A 125 1.03 -2.52 -13.33
C LEU A 125 1.76 -2.28 -14.66
N PRO A 126 3.06 -2.65 -14.76
CA PRO A 126 3.84 -2.55 -15.99
C PRO A 126 3.23 -3.37 -17.13
N GLU A 127 3.06 -2.74 -18.29
CA GLU A 127 2.40 -3.38 -19.44
C GLU A 127 3.18 -4.59 -19.95
N GLN A 128 4.52 -4.50 -19.94
CA GLN A 128 5.40 -5.50 -20.52
C GLN A 128 5.33 -6.85 -19.80
N THR A 129 5.07 -6.85 -18.49
CA THR A 129 5.07 -8.07 -17.67
C THR A 129 3.67 -8.44 -17.16
N TRP A 130 2.76 -7.49 -17.01
CA TRP A 130 1.43 -7.70 -16.43
C TRP A 130 0.27 -7.45 -17.39
N GLY A 131 0.52 -7.12 -18.68
CA GLY A 131 -0.54 -6.79 -19.65
C GLY A 131 -1.67 -7.81 -19.74
N HIS A 132 -1.37 -9.11 -19.78
CA HIS A 132 -2.40 -10.15 -19.79
C HIS A 132 -3.27 -10.16 -18.52
N VAL A 133 -2.63 -9.99 -17.35
CA VAL A 133 -3.35 -9.95 -16.05
C VAL A 133 -4.23 -8.71 -15.99
N LYS A 134 -3.73 -7.55 -16.43
CA LYS A 134 -4.52 -6.32 -16.52
C LYS A 134 -5.77 -6.54 -17.37
N LEU A 135 -5.63 -7.15 -18.54
CA LEU A 135 -6.74 -7.44 -19.44
C LEU A 135 -7.79 -8.35 -18.77
N VAL A 136 -7.35 -9.45 -18.15
CA VAL A 136 -8.24 -10.40 -17.47
C VAL A 136 -8.99 -9.73 -16.32
N LEU A 137 -8.29 -8.96 -15.48
CA LEU A 137 -8.89 -8.29 -14.32
C LEU A 137 -9.84 -7.16 -14.74
N THR A 138 -9.56 -6.45 -15.84
CA THR A 138 -10.41 -5.37 -16.37
C THR A 138 -11.80 -5.86 -16.77
N HIS A 139 -11.89 -7.10 -17.28
CA HIS A 139 -13.17 -7.69 -17.70
C HIS A 139 -13.85 -8.51 -16.60
N ASN A 140 -13.27 -8.58 -15.40
CA ASN A 140 -13.82 -9.37 -14.31
C ASN A 140 -14.73 -8.52 -13.40
N GLU A 141 -16.03 -8.59 -13.64
CA GLU A 141 -17.06 -7.84 -12.89
C GLU A 141 -17.15 -8.20 -11.39
N GLN A 142 -16.50 -9.28 -10.94
CA GLN A 142 -16.49 -9.66 -9.52
C GLN A 142 -15.42 -8.91 -8.71
N ILE A 143 -14.45 -8.29 -9.38
CA ILE A 143 -13.37 -7.55 -8.74
C ILE A 143 -13.80 -6.11 -8.57
N LYS A 144 -14.39 -5.81 -7.42
CA LYS A 144 -14.99 -4.50 -7.15
C LYS A 144 -14.22 -3.64 -6.18
N THR A 145 -13.31 -4.22 -5.40
CA THR A 145 -12.62 -3.54 -4.30
C THR A 145 -11.12 -3.66 -4.40
N PHE A 146 -10.41 -2.73 -3.76
CA PHE A 146 -8.95 -2.78 -3.62
C PHE A 146 -8.46 -4.14 -3.09
N ASP A 147 -9.10 -4.66 -2.03
CA ASP A 147 -8.66 -5.91 -1.40
C ASP A 147 -8.89 -7.13 -2.32
N SER A 148 -9.95 -7.11 -3.16
CA SER A 148 -10.20 -8.17 -4.14
C SER A 148 -9.13 -8.20 -5.24
N VAL A 149 -8.80 -7.06 -5.85
CA VAL A 149 -7.75 -6.97 -6.88
C VAL A 149 -6.37 -7.27 -6.30
N ALA A 150 -6.08 -6.79 -5.08
CA ALA A 150 -4.84 -7.06 -4.37
C ALA A 150 -4.64 -8.56 -4.11
N SER A 151 -5.69 -9.27 -3.71
CA SER A 151 -5.63 -10.72 -3.45
C SER A 151 -5.33 -11.50 -4.73
N HIS A 152 -5.99 -11.17 -5.84
CA HIS A 152 -5.70 -11.77 -7.15
C HIS A 152 -4.26 -11.53 -7.60
N LEU A 153 -3.75 -10.32 -7.43
CA LEU A 153 -2.38 -9.97 -7.82
C LEU A 153 -1.32 -10.70 -6.99
N LYS A 154 -1.57 -10.89 -5.68
CA LYS A 154 -0.68 -11.67 -4.82
C LYS A 154 -0.62 -13.14 -5.26
N LEU A 155 -1.77 -13.76 -5.49
CA LEU A 155 -1.84 -15.15 -5.98
C LEU A 155 -1.13 -15.32 -7.33
N GLU A 156 -1.33 -14.37 -8.24
CA GLU A 156 -0.69 -14.40 -9.55
C GLU A 156 0.83 -14.17 -9.47
N ALA A 157 1.30 -13.32 -8.54
CA ALA A 157 2.72 -13.15 -8.29
C ALA A 157 3.36 -14.45 -7.75
N ASP A 158 2.71 -15.11 -6.79
CA ASP A 158 3.19 -16.37 -6.19
C ASP A 158 3.22 -17.51 -7.21
N ARG A 159 2.20 -17.58 -8.08
CA ARG A 159 2.15 -18.55 -9.19
C ARG A 159 3.35 -18.37 -10.13
N ARG A 160 3.62 -17.14 -10.55
CA ARG A 160 4.74 -16.81 -11.45
C ARG A 160 6.09 -17.13 -10.83
N GLU A 161 6.25 -16.85 -9.54
CA GLU A 161 7.50 -17.17 -8.84
C GLU A 161 7.71 -18.69 -8.74
N SER A 162 6.64 -19.44 -8.43
CA SER A 162 6.66 -20.91 -8.43
C SER A 162 7.07 -21.48 -9.79
N GLU A 163 6.54 -20.93 -10.89
CA GLU A 163 6.91 -21.34 -12.26
C GLU A 163 8.39 -21.06 -12.58
N ARG A 164 8.91 -19.89 -12.16
CA ARG A 164 10.33 -19.56 -12.33
C ARG A 164 11.23 -20.53 -11.59
N VAL A 165 10.89 -20.86 -10.34
CA VAL A 165 11.64 -21.83 -9.53
C VAL A 165 11.61 -23.22 -10.18
N GLN A 166 10.44 -23.68 -10.62
CA GLN A 166 10.30 -24.97 -11.32
C GLN A 166 11.14 -25.02 -12.60
N GLN A 167 11.10 -23.96 -13.41
CA GLN A 167 11.89 -23.87 -14.63
C GLN A 167 13.40 -23.88 -14.35
N ALA A 168 13.85 -23.17 -13.31
CA ALA A 168 15.25 -23.15 -12.90
C ALA A 168 15.73 -24.55 -12.44
N VAL A 169 14.92 -25.26 -11.66
CA VAL A 169 15.19 -26.64 -11.22
C VAL A 169 15.29 -27.58 -12.42
N PHE A 170 14.36 -27.49 -13.38
CA PHE A 170 14.40 -28.30 -14.60
C PHE A 170 15.69 -28.10 -15.41
N VAL A 171 16.11 -26.84 -15.61
CA VAL A 171 17.35 -26.51 -16.32
C VAL A 171 18.58 -27.04 -15.59
N ALA A 172 18.64 -26.92 -14.26
CA ALA A 172 19.74 -27.46 -13.45
C ALA A 172 19.85 -28.98 -13.59
N HIS A 173 18.72 -29.70 -13.60
CA HIS A 173 18.71 -31.15 -13.81
C HIS A 173 19.05 -31.57 -15.24
N ALA A 174 18.66 -30.78 -16.25
CA ALA A 174 19.02 -31.06 -17.65
C ALA A 174 20.53 -30.99 -17.89
N GLY A 175 21.24 -30.05 -17.25
CA GLY A 175 22.70 -29.91 -17.32
C GLY A 175 23.49 -31.02 -16.61
N GLN A 176 22.84 -31.81 -15.75
CA GLN A 176 23.47 -32.92 -15.00
C GLN A 176 23.44 -34.26 -15.76
N ARG A 177 22.77 -34.36 -16.91
CA ARG A 177 22.76 -35.58 -17.72
C ARG A 177 24.14 -35.79 -18.38
N LYS A 178 24.93 -36.72 -17.82
CA LYS A 178 26.20 -37.15 -18.42
C LYS A 178 25.94 -37.68 -19.84
N PRO A 179 26.74 -37.31 -20.86
CA PRO A 179 26.62 -37.92 -22.17
C PRO A 179 26.86 -39.42 -22.05
N HIS A 180 25.90 -40.21 -22.57
CA HIS A 180 26.01 -41.66 -22.60
C HIS A 180 27.24 -42.01 -23.45
N LYS A 181 28.35 -42.40 -22.82
CA LYS A 181 29.52 -42.91 -23.53
C LYS A 181 29.07 -44.17 -24.26
N GLY A 182 28.85 -44.06 -25.57
CA GLY A 182 28.53 -45.20 -26.43
C GLY A 182 29.60 -46.27 -26.25
N LYS A 183 29.16 -47.51 -25.99
CA LYS A 183 30.07 -48.66 -25.88
C LYS A 183 30.84 -48.79 -27.20
N ARG A 184 32.14 -48.52 -27.16
CA ARG A 184 33.07 -48.80 -28.27
C ARG A 184 33.03 -50.30 -28.54
N TRP A 185 32.55 -50.67 -29.73
CA TRP A 185 32.58 -52.04 -30.23
C TRP A 185 34.02 -52.40 -30.58
N ASN A 186 34.69 -53.22 -29.76
CA ASN A 186 35.97 -53.79 -30.13
C ASN A 186 35.73 -54.91 -31.16
N LYS A 187 36.26 -54.74 -32.37
CA LYS A 187 36.33 -55.81 -33.38
C LYS A 187 37.34 -56.87 -32.91
N PRO A 188 37.05 -58.17 -33.06
CA PRO A 188 38.07 -59.21 -32.89
C PRO A 188 39.06 -59.14 -34.06
N THR A 189 40.35 -59.09 -33.75
CA THR A 189 41.45 -59.26 -34.70
C THR A 189 41.42 -60.69 -35.25
N GLY A 190 40.90 -60.85 -36.47
CA GLY A 190 41.05 -62.07 -37.26
C GLY A 190 42.45 -62.13 -37.86
N ALA A 191 43.21 -63.16 -37.51
CA ALA A 191 44.46 -63.53 -38.14
C ALA A 191 44.24 -63.82 -39.63
N GLY A 192 45.02 -63.19 -40.50
CA GLY A 192 45.04 -63.49 -41.93
C GLY A 192 45.76 -64.81 -42.22
N PRO A 193 45.37 -65.56 -43.27
CA PRO A 193 46.13 -66.72 -43.71
C PRO A 193 47.34 -66.25 -44.53
N SER A 194 48.53 -66.65 -44.12
CA SER A 194 49.75 -66.55 -44.92
C SER A 194 49.77 -67.70 -45.92
N ASN A 195 49.50 -67.39 -47.19
CA ASN A 195 49.69 -68.31 -48.29
C ASN A 195 51.05 -68.01 -48.92
N SER A 196 52.00 -68.94 -48.81
CA SER A 196 53.25 -68.90 -49.58
C SER A 196 53.38 -70.20 -50.36
N GLN A 197 53.35 -70.03 -51.68
CA GLN A 197 53.39 -71.09 -52.67
C GLN A 197 54.82 -71.15 -53.23
N ARG A 198 55.48 -72.30 -52.99
CA ARG A 198 56.23 -73.12 -53.96
C ARG A 198 57.51 -72.57 -54.63
N GLN A 199 58.63 -73.25 -54.38
CA GLN A 199 59.76 -73.59 -55.28
C GLN A 199 60.76 -74.44 -54.44
N LYS A 200 61.33 -75.58 -54.81
CA LYS A 200 61.38 -76.44 -56.00
C LYS A 200 61.41 -77.89 -55.52
#